data_AF-A0A6V7I3A9-F1
#
_entry.id   AF-A0A6V7I3A9-F1
#
_cell.length_a   1.000
_cell.length_b   1.000
_cell.length_c   1.000
_cell.angle_alpha   90.00
_cell.angle_beta   90.00
_cell.angle_gamma   90.00
#
_symmetry.space_group_name_H-M   'P 1'
#
loop_
_entity.id
_entity.type
_entity.pdbx_description
1 polymer ?
#
loop_
_entity_poly.entity_id
_entity_poly.type
_entity_poly.pdbx_seq_one_letter_code
_entity_poly.pdbx_strand_id
1 'polypeptide(L)' 'SCTLPEGSSVLMLPMVTHRDPRYWDDPESFNPERFSPENSKGRHPFAYIPFSGGLRSCPGKLIIP' A
#
# COMPACT_ATOMS: atom_id res chain seq x y z
N SER A 1 -11.23 17.21 9.26
CA SER A 1 -10.03 16.72 9.97
C SER A 1 -10.48 15.83 11.12
N CYS A 2 -9.77 14.75 11.40
CA CYS A 2 -10.02 13.88 12.55
C CYS A 2 -8.78 13.91 13.44
N THR A 3 -8.95 14.16 14.74
CA THR A 3 -7.86 14.16 15.73
C THR A 3 -8.00 12.92 16.59
N LEU A 4 -6.93 12.14 16.72
CA LEU A 4 -6.90 10.95 17.56
C LEU A 4 -6.34 11.31 18.96
N PRO A 5 -6.94 10.80 20.06
CA PRO A 5 -6.39 10.97 21.39
C PRO A 5 -4.98 10.38 21.54
N GLU A 6 -4.20 10.90 22.47
CA GLU A 6 -2.92 10.30 22.87
C GLU A 6 -3.11 8.85 23.33
N GLY A 7 -2.17 7.97 22.98
CA GLY A 7 -2.24 6.55 23.30
C GLY A 7 -3.15 5.73 22.38
N SER A 8 -3.77 6.34 21.37
CA SER A 8 -4.56 5.60 20.37
C SER A 8 -3.72 4.59 19.60
N SER A 9 -4.26 3.38 19.44
CA SER A 9 -3.70 2.40 18.51
C SER A 9 -4.18 2.71 17.09
N VAL A 10 -3.24 2.78 16.14
CA VAL A 10 -3.53 2.98 14.72
C VAL A 10 -3.18 1.70 13.99
N LEU A 11 -4.16 1.15 13.27
CA LEU A 11 -3.97 -0.02 12.44
C LEU A 11 -3.99 0.39 10.97
N MET A 12 -2.92 0.03 10.26
CA MET A 12 -2.88 0.08 8.81
C MET A 12 -3.32 -1.28 8.27
N LEU A 13 -4.23 -1.29 7.30
CA LEU A 13 -4.76 -2.51 6.69
C LEU A 13 -4.34 -2.58 5.22
N PRO A 14 -3.17 -3.18 4.90
CA PRO A 14 -2.71 -3.35 3.51
C PRO A 14 -3.75 -4.05 2.63
N MET A 15 -4.50 -5.02 3.17
CA MET A 15 -5.57 -5.71 2.44
C MET A 15 -6.63 -4.76 1.89
N VAL A 16 -6.91 -3.66 2.60
CA VAL A 16 -7.89 -2.65 2.15
C VAL A 16 -7.26 -1.80 1.05
N THR A 17 -6.03 -1.30 1.24
CA THR A 17 -5.39 -0.41 0.26
C THR A 17 -4.98 -1.14 -1.02
N HIS A 18 -4.59 -2.42 -0.93
CA HIS A 18 -4.19 -3.26 -2.06
C HIS A 18 -5.36 -3.68 -2.95
N ARG A 19 -6.61 -3.48 -2.49
CA ARG A 19 -7.83 -3.87 -3.20
C ARG A 19 -8.81 -2.72 -3.39
N ASP A 20 -8.38 -1.52 -3.06
CA ASP A 20 -9.23 -0.33 -3.21
C ASP A 20 -9.46 -0.04 -4.70
N PRO A 21 -10.71 -0.09 -5.21
CA PRO A 21 -11.00 0.09 -6.62
C PRO A 21 -10.67 1.51 -7.13
N ARG A 22 -10.39 2.45 -6.23
CA ARG A 22 -9.89 3.79 -6.60
C ARG A 22 -8.45 3.77 -7.14
N TYR A 23 -7.68 2.73 -6.82
CA TYR A 23 -6.27 2.60 -7.21
C TYR A 23 -5.97 1.34 -8.03
N TRP A 24 -6.88 0.37 -8.06
CA TRP A 24 -6.69 -0.93 -8.68
C TRP A 24 -7.92 -1.29 -9.51
N ASP A 25 -7.77 -1.36 -10.84
CA ASP A 25 -8.82 -1.93 -11.70
C ASP A 25 -9.00 -3.41 -11.34
N ASP A 26 -10.22 -3.96 -11.29
CA ASP A 26 -10.45 -5.39 -11.02
C ASP A 26 -9.57 -5.96 -9.84
N PRO A 27 -9.74 -5.41 -8.62
CA PRO A 27 -8.80 -5.59 -7.49
C PRO A 27 -8.72 -7.02 -6.94
N GLU A 28 -9.72 -7.86 -7.21
CA GLU A 28 -9.76 -9.25 -6.74
C GLU A 28 -9.03 -10.22 -7.68
N SER A 29 -8.73 -9.79 -8.92
CA SER A 29 -8.04 -10.62 -9.90
C SER A 29 -6.52 -10.60 -9.71
N PHE A 30 -5.93 -11.79 -9.76
CA PHE A 30 -4.48 -11.95 -9.81
C PHE A 30 -3.94 -11.49 -11.18
N ASN A 31 -3.26 -10.35 -11.20
CA ASN A 31 -2.69 -9.77 -12.42
C ASN A 31 -1.29 -9.16 -12.13
N PRO A 32 -0.20 -9.89 -12.44
CA PRO A 32 1.18 -9.41 -12.26
C PRO A 32 1.52 -8.17 -13.08
N GLU A 33 0.91 -7.99 -14.26
CA GLU A 33 1.22 -6.89 -15.18
C GLU A 33 0.88 -5.51 -14.59
N ARG A 34 0.07 -5.44 -13.52
CA ARG A 34 -0.21 -4.19 -12.78
C ARG A 34 1.06 -3.54 -12.21
N PHE A 35 2.11 -4.32 -12.02
CA PHE A 35 3.39 -3.84 -11.48
C PHE A 35 4.42 -3.52 -12.56
N SER A 36 4.05 -3.60 -13.85
CA SER A 36 4.91 -3.13 -14.94
C SER A 36 5.21 -1.63 -14.81
N PRO A 37 6.33 -1.11 -15.37
CA PRO A 37 6.65 0.31 -15.31
C PRO A 37 5.55 1.22 -15.87
N GLU A 38 4.90 0.79 -16.96
CA GLU A 38 3.81 1.54 -17.59
C GLU A 38 2.57 1.58 -16.68
N ASN A 39 2.12 0.43 -16.17
CA ASN A 39 0.91 0.33 -15.36
C ASN A 39 1.10 0.86 -13.93
N SER A 40 2.35 1.03 -13.48
CA SER A 40 2.67 1.61 -12.18
C SER A 40 2.73 3.14 -12.20
N LYS A 41 2.73 3.74 -13.39
CA LYS A 41 2.88 5.19 -13.57
C LYS A 41 1.70 5.93 -12.95
N GLY A 42 1.99 6.91 -12.10
CA GLY A 42 0.96 7.72 -11.43
C GLY A 42 0.23 7.02 -10.28
N ARG A 43 0.53 5.74 -9.96
CA ARG A 43 -0.04 5.07 -8.79
C ARG A 43 0.44 5.75 -7.50
N HIS A 44 -0.50 6.02 -6.60
CA HIS A 44 -0.17 6.64 -5.32
C HIS A 44 0.83 5.76 -4.52
N PRO A 45 1.90 6.33 -3.92
CA PRO A 45 2.94 5.55 -3.24
C PRO A 45 2.42 4.65 -2.10
N PHE A 46 1.30 5.03 -1.48
CA PHE A 46 0.67 4.25 -0.39
C PHE A 46 -0.49 3.35 -0.84
N ALA A 47 -0.79 3.26 -2.14
CA ALA A 47 -1.76 2.29 -2.67
C ALA A 47 -1.24 0.84 -2.56
N TYR A 48 0.09 0.66 -2.62
CA TYR A 48 0.74 -0.64 -2.46
C TYR A 48 1.82 -0.60 -1.36
N ILE A 49 1.46 -1.08 -0.17
CA ILE A 49 2.33 -1.09 1.03
C ILE A 49 2.58 -2.50 1.59
N PRO A 50 3.14 -3.45 0.81
CA PRO A 50 3.40 -4.81 1.30
C PRO A 50 4.35 -4.86 2.51
N PHE A 51 5.18 -3.82 2.64
CA PHE A 51 6.16 -3.67 3.72
C PHE A 51 5.96 -2.38 4.52
N SER A 52 4.73 -1.85 4.55
CA SER A 52 4.39 -0.54 5.12
C SER A 52 5.17 0.62 4.47
N GLY A 53 5.24 1.77 5.13
CA GLY A 53 5.95 2.96 4.67
C GLY A 53 6.36 3.90 5.81
N GLY A 54 7.15 4.92 5.48
CA GLY A 54 7.67 5.90 6.45
C GLY A 54 8.65 5.30 7.46
N LEU A 55 8.76 5.92 8.65
CA LEU A 55 9.72 5.55 9.70
C LEU A 55 9.52 4.15 10.31
N ARG A 56 8.36 3.52 10.05
CA ARG A 56 8.00 2.19 10.55
C ARG A 56 7.86 1.15 9.43
N SER A 57 8.43 1.41 8.24
CA SER A 57 8.49 0.41 7.18
C SER A 57 9.36 -0.79 7.59
N CYS A 58 9.05 -1.98 7.07
CA CYS A 58 9.84 -3.17 7.33
C CYS A 58 11.27 -2.99 6.79
N PRO A 59 12.32 -3.22 7.61
CA PRO A 59 13.71 -3.11 7.15
C PRO A 59 14.05 -4.15 6.08
N GLY A 60 13.35 -5.29 6.07
CA GLY A 60 13.49 -6.34 5.06
C GLY A 60 13.24 -5.86 3.63
N LYS A 61 12.50 -4.76 3.45
CA LYS A 61 12.26 -4.15 2.13
C LYS A 61 13.56 -3.78 1.41
N LEU A 62 14.63 -3.47 2.15
CA LEU A 62 15.91 -3.03 1.56
C LEU A 62 16.80 -4.19 1.10
N ILE A 63 16.47 -5.43 1.47
CA ILE A 63 17.28 -6.62 1.16
C ILE A 63 16.57 -7.60 0.22
N ILE A 64 15.28 -7.42 -0.02
CA ILE A 64 14.55 -8.17 -1.03
C ILE A 64 14.92 -7.66 -2.43
N PRO A 65 15.17 -8.57 -3.40
CA PRO A 65 15.54 -8.22 -4.76
C PRO A 65 14.40 -7.56 -5.55
#